data_AF-A0A9W6MEH7-F1
#
_entry.id   AF-A0A9W6MEH7-F1
#
_cell.length_a   1.000
_cell.length_b   1.000
_cell.length_c   1.000
_cell.angle_alpha   90.00
_cell.angle_beta   90.00
_cell.angle_gamma   90.00
#
_symmetry.space_group_name_H-M   'P 1'
#
loop_
_entity.id
_entity.type
_entity.pdbx_description
1 polymer ?
#
loop_
_entity_poly.entity_id
_entity_poly.type
_entity_poly.pdbx_seq_one_letter_code
_entity_poly.pdbx_strand_id
1 'polypeptide(L)'
;MSDALDGLVSAFQPGPTPGPGRTPGKIGMTILLVLWVGLGLLPFYVSIRDIELATGKIGRPGTLTVVSCESLGEGRYDCKGRFVADNGEARTVAVSPDSTVGDVKRAQLAPQGERAVATGAVGLLAALTMPFLGVGVLGFVPYVFLYVLRVRRGRRFTVILGSLLTAVSLVGVVTGMVAAYS
;
A
#
# COMPACT_ATOMS: atom_id res chain seq x y z
N MET A 1 16.08 -15.84 28.28
CA MET A 1 15.71 -15.70 26.84
C MET A 1 14.48 -16.55 26.47
N SER A 2 14.10 -17.51 27.31
CA SER A 2 12.90 -18.36 27.21
C SER A 2 11.58 -17.60 27.46
N ASP A 3 11.55 -16.67 28.41
CA ASP A 3 10.29 -16.06 28.88
C ASP A 3 9.61 -15.13 27.84
N ALA A 4 10.40 -14.53 26.93
CA ALA A 4 9.87 -13.69 25.86
C ALA A 4 9.19 -14.50 24.74
N LEU A 5 9.64 -15.73 24.52
CA LEU A 5 9.05 -16.66 23.54
C LEU A 5 7.76 -17.27 24.08
N ASP A 6 7.68 -17.57 25.39
CA ASP A 6 6.46 -18.07 26.02
C ASP A 6 5.33 -17.03 26.02
N GLY A 7 5.67 -15.74 26.15
CA GLY A 7 4.74 -14.62 25.99
C GLY A 7 4.19 -14.47 24.55
N LEU A 8 5.02 -14.73 23.53
CA LEU A 8 4.58 -14.72 22.13
C LEU A 8 3.70 -15.94 21.82
N VAL A 9 4.06 -17.12 22.30
CA VAL A 9 3.29 -18.36 22.10
C VAL A 9 1.91 -18.29 22.79
N SER A 10 1.83 -17.65 23.96
CA SER A 10 0.56 -17.41 24.65
C SER A 10 -0.32 -16.35 23.96
N ALA A 11 0.28 -15.34 23.31
CA ALA A 11 -0.45 -14.38 22.49
C ALA A 11 -1.05 -14.98 21.20
N PHE A 12 -0.44 -16.07 20.68
CA PHE A 12 -0.96 -16.86 19.55
C PHE A 12 -1.86 -18.01 19.97
N GLN A 13 -2.19 -18.17 21.27
CA GLN A 13 -3.21 -19.13 21.65
C GLN A 13 -4.54 -18.72 21.01
N PRO A 14 -5.26 -19.66 20.36
CA PRO A 14 -6.56 -19.36 19.80
C PRO A 14 -7.46 -18.87 20.95
N GLY A 15 -7.84 -17.59 20.89
CA GLY A 15 -8.79 -17.01 21.82
C GLY A 15 -10.06 -17.86 21.91
N PRO A 16 -10.84 -17.72 23.00
CA PRO A 16 -11.99 -18.57 23.27
C PRO A 16 -12.85 -18.69 22.01
N THR A 17 -12.96 -19.91 21.49
CA THR A 17 -13.79 -20.23 20.34
C THR A 17 -15.19 -19.65 20.60
N PRO A 18 -15.72 -18.81 19.69
CA PRO A 18 -17.00 -18.16 19.93
C PRO A 18 -18.06 -19.22 20.25
N GLY A 19 -18.69 -19.07 21.42
CA GLY A 19 -19.72 -20.00 21.90
C GLY A 19 -20.85 -20.18 20.88
N PRO A 20 -21.49 -21.36 20.84
CA PRO A 20 -22.54 -21.66 19.89
C PRO A 20 -23.68 -20.63 20.03
N GLY A 21 -23.89 -19.82 18.98
CA GLY A 21 -24.92 -18.76 18.95
C GLY A 21 -24.41 -17.33 18.75
N ARG A 22 -23.10 -17.07 18.76
CA ARG A 22 -22.51 -15.72 18.54
C ARG A 22 -22.07 -15.42 17.10
N THR A 23 -22.49 -16.21 16.12
CA THR A 23 -22.29 -15.83 14.71
C THR A 23 -23.27 -14.71 14.36
N PRO A 24 -22.82 -13.58 13.77
CA PRO A 24 -23.74 -12.56 13.28
C PRO A 24 -24.76 -13.22 12.35
N GLY A 25 -26.05 -12.88 12.51
CA GLY A 25 -27.11 -13.38 11.64
C GLY A 25 -26.81 -13.09 10.17
N LYS A 26 -27.51 -13.75 9.24
CA LYS A 26 -27.26 -13.64 7.79
C LYS A 26 -27.07 -12.19 7.31
N ILE A 27 -27.89 -11.26 7.82
CA ILE A 27 -27.83 -9.83 7.49
C ILE A 27 -26.51 -9.21 7.98
N GLY A 28 -26.13 -9.45 9.23
CA GLY A 28 -24.88 -8.94 9.80
C GLY A 28 -23.65 -9.49 9.07
N MET A 29 -23.67 -10.77 8.69
CA MET A 29 -22.61 -11.36 7.87
C MET A 29 -22.52 -10.70 6.49
N THR A 30 -23.65 -10.43 5.84
CA THR A 30 -23.67 -9.72 4.54
C THR A 30 -23.09 -8.31 4.66
N ILE A 31 -23.46 -7.55 5.69
CA ILE A 31 -22.93 -6.19 5.93
C ILE A 31 -21.41 -6.25 6.14
N LEU A 32 -20.91 -7.18 6.94
CA LEU A 32 -19.47 -7.35 7.19
C LEU A 32 -18.71 -7.71 5.91
N LEU A 33 -19.27 -8.57 5.06
CA LEU A 33 -18.68 -8.91 3.77
C LEU A 33 -18.61 -7.70 2.83
N VAL A 34 -19.68 -6.90 2.76
CA VAL A 34 -19.70 -5.69 1.92
C VAL A 34 -18.67 -4.67 2.43
N LEU A 35 -18.60 -4.44 3.74
CA LEU A 35 -17.61 -3.54 4.33
C LEU A 35 -16.18 -4.02 4.08
N TRP A 36 -15.92 -5.33 4.19
CA TRP A 36 -14.61 -5.89 3.93
C TRP A 36 -14.19 -5.77 2.47
N VAL A 37 -15.11 -6.05 1.53
CA VAL A 37 -14.86 -5.82 0.10
C VAL A 37 -14.62 -4.34 -0.17
N GLY A 38 -15.43 -3.45 0.40
CA GLY A 38 -15.23 -2.01 0.31
C GLY A 38 -13.86 -1.57 0.82
N LEU A 39 -13.43 -2.09 1.98
CA LEU A 39 -12.12 -1.83 2.56
C LEU A 39 -10.97 -2.33 1.67
N GLY A 40 -11.16 -3.47 0.99
CA GLY A 40 -10.17 -4.00 0.05
C GLY A 40 -10.13 -3.27 -1.30
N LEU A 41 -11.24 -2.66 -1.73
CA LEU A 41 -11.34 -1.88 -2.96
C LEU A 41 -10.88 -0.43 -2.80
N LEU A 42 -10.99 0.14 -1.60
CA LEU A 42 -10.62 1.53 -1.33
C LEU A 42 -9.17 1.85 -1.79
N PRO A 43 -8.13 1.04 -1.46
CA PRO A 43 -6.76 1.30 -1.88
C PRO A 43 -6.59 1.38 -3.40
N PHE A 44 -7.38 0.61 -4.18
CA PHE A 44 -7.33 0.70 -5.64
C PHE A 44 -7.85 2.06 -6.12
N TYR A 45 -8.95 2.54 -5.56
CA TYR A 45 -9.57 3.79 -5.97
C TYR A 45 -8.67 5.00 -5.72
N VAL A 46 -8.08 5.10 -4.52
CA VAL A 46 -7.17 6.23 -4.19
C VAL A 46 -5.90 6.21 -5.04
N SER A 47 -5.43 5.03 -5.46
CA SER A 47 -4.15 4.90 -6.17
C SER A 47 -4.24 5.20 -7.66
N ILE A 48 -5.43 5.38 -8.24
CA ILE A 48 -5.60 5.65 -9.68
C ILE A 48 -4.78 6.88 -10.10
N ARG A 49 -4.89 7.98 -9.35
CA ARG A 49 -4.19 9.23 -9.67
C ARG A 49 -2.68 9.11 -9.55
N ASP A 50 -2.21 8.36 -8.55
CA ASP A 50 -0.77 8.14 -8.35
C ASP A 50 -0.20 7.28 -9.48
N ILE A 51 -0.94 6.27 -9.95
CA ILE A 51 -0.55 5.45 -11.10
C ILE A 51 -0.56 6.30 -12.37
N GLU A 52 -1.58 7.12 -12.60
CA GLU A 52 -1.63 8.02 -13.76
C GLU A 52 -0.47 9.03 -13.76
N LEU A 53 -0.09 9.54 -12.59
CA LEU A 53 1.03 10.45 -12.43
C LEU A 53 2.36 9.74 -12.67
N ALA A 54 2.55 8.54 -12.09
CA ALA A 54 3.77 7.74 -12.25
C ALA A 54 3.97 7.22 -13.68
N THR A 55 2.88 6.86 -14.36
CA THR A 55 2.87 6.46 -15.79
C THR A 55 2.94 7.66 -16.73
N GLY A 56 2.78 8.86 -16.20
CA GLY A 56 2.86 10.11 -16.93
C GLY A 56 1.68 10.44 -17.83
N LYS A 57 0.52 9.82 -17.57
CA LYS A 57 -0.77 10.20 -18.19
C LYS A 57 -1.25 11.57 -17.71
N ILE A 58 -0.95 11.92 -16.47
CA ILE A 58 -1.26 13.23 -15.87
C ILE A 58 0.02 13.82 -15.29
N GLY A 59 0.03 15.15 -15.13
CA GLY A 59 1.16 15.89 -14.58
C GLY A 59 2.03 16.54 -15.65
N ARG A 60 2.98 17.36 -15.20
CA ARG A 60 4.00 17.96 -16.09
C ARG A 60 5.31 17.20 -15.94
N PRO A 61 5.92 16.71 -17.03
CA PRO A 61 7.21 16.03 -16.98
C PRO A 61 8.34 17.03 -16.70
N GLY A 62 9.35 16.57 -15.97
CA GLY A 62 10.53 17.36 -15.65
C GLY A 62 11.56 16.57 -14.88
N THR A 63 12.48 17.30 -14.27
CA THR A 63 13.57 16.76 -13.47
C THR A 63 13.49 17.32 -12.06
N LEU A 64 13.51 16.45 -11.06
CA LEU A 64 13.55 16.80 -9.64
C LEU A 64 14.99 16.68 -9.15
N THR A 65 15.49 17.72 -8.50
CA THR A 65 16.79 17.73 -7.82
C THR A 65 16.59 18.05 -6.35
N VAL A 66 17.05 17.18 -5.45
CA VAL A 66 16.97 17.44 -4.00
C VAL A 66 18.01 18.49 -3.64
N VAL A 67 17.56 19.63 -3.09
CA VAL A 67 18.42 20.80 -2.82
C VAL A 67 18.75 20.96 -1.34
N SER A 68 17.84 20.61 -0.44
CA SER A 68 18.09 20.72 1.00
C SER A 68 17.29 19.67 1.77
N CYS A 69 17.88 19.10 2.81
CA CYS A 69 17.17 18.28 3.79
C CYS A 69 17.56 18.78 5.19
N GLU A 70 16.61 19.37 5.90
CA GLU A 70 16.80 19.88 7.25
C GLU A 70 16.29 18.86 8.26
N SER A 71 17.06 18.57 9.31
CA SER A 71 16.59 17.71 10.40
C SER A 71 15.67 18.51 11.33
N LEU A 72 14.46 18.01 11.52
CA LEU A 72 13.45 18.55 12.44
C LEU A 72 13.54 17.92 13.85
N GLY A 73 14.51 17.03 14.09
CA GLY A 73 14.62 16.24 15.32
C GLY A 73 13.82 14.94 15.30
N GLU A 74 14.11 14.02 16.25
CA GLU A 74 13.44 12.71 16.38
C GLU A 74 13.43 11.85 15.09
N GLY A 75 14.44 11.99 14.24
CA GLY A 75 14.51 11.27 12.95
C GLY A 75 13.56 11.82 11.87
N ARG A 76 12.97 13.00 12.07
CA ARG A 76 12.18 13.70 11.05
C ARG A 76 13.09 14.61 10.23
N TYR A 77 12.86 14.61 8.92
CA TYR A 77 13.59 15.45 7.96
C TYR A 77 12.60 16.22 7.09
N ASP A 78 12.84 17.50 6.85
CA ASP A 78 12.14 18.30 5.84
C ASP A 78 13.03 18.42 4.60
N CYS A 79 12.74 17.62 3.58
CA CYS A 79 13.48 17.62 2.32
C CYS A 79 12.74 18.46 1.27
N LYS A 80 13.47 19.43 0.70
CA LYS A 80 13.02 20.29 -0.38
C LYS A 80 13.77 19.96 -1.67
N GLY A 81 13.03 19.94 -2.76
CA GLY A 81 13.54 19.70 -4.10
C GLY A 81 13.24 20.84 -5.04
N ARG A 82 14.12 21.05 -6.00
CA ARG A 82 13.91 21.93 -7.14
C ARG A 82 13.45 21.06 -8.31
N PHE A 83 12.20 21.24 -8.69
CA PHE A 83 11.65 20.65 -9.91
C PHE A 83 11.85 21.62 -11.07
N VAL A 84 12.35 21.13 -12.20
CA VAL A 84 12.48 21.87 -13.46
C VAL A 84 11.67 21.13 -14.51
N ALA A 85 10.59 21.73 -14.96
CA ALA A 85 9.77 21.21 -16.05
C ALA A 85 10.55 21.24 -17.37
N ASP A 86 10.21 20.36 -18.31
CA ASP A 86 10.88 20.28 -19.62
C ASP A 86 10.71 21.58 -20.45
N ASN A 87 9.73 22.42 -20.12
CA ASN A 87 9.55 23.76 -20.70
C ASN A 87 10.44 24.86 -20.07
N GLY A 88 11.30 24.50 -19.11
CA GLY A 88 12.21 25.40 -18.40
C GLY A 88 11.63 26.05 -17.14
N GLU A 89 10.35 25.85 -16.81
CA GLU A 89 9.75 26.37 -15.58
C GLU A 89 10.31 25.65 -14.35
N ALA A 90 10.85 26.40 -13.38
CA ALA A 90 11.40 25.85 -12.15
C ALA A 90 10.49 26.16 -10.94
N ARG A 91 10.28 25.17 -10.07
CA ARG A 91 9.49 25.30 -8.85
C ARG A 91 10.09 24.48 -7.71
N THR A 92 9.99 24.98 -6.49
CA THR A 92 10.32 24.23 -5.27
C THR A 92 9.15 23.36 -4.84
N VAL A 93 9.43 22.10 -4.52
CA VAL A 93 8.44 21.10 -4.10
C VAL A 93 8.92 20.33 -2.88
N ALA A 94 7.98 19.82 -2.11
CA ALA A 94 8.29 18.89 -1.03
C ALA A 94 8.75 17.54 -1.60
N VAL A 95 9.77 16.95 -1.00
CA VAL A 95 10.35 15.67 -1.40
C VAL A 95 10.32 14.71 -0.21
N SER A 96 10.44 13.40 -0.48
CA SER A 96 10.49 12.38 0.56
C SER A 96 11.59 12.69 1.59
N PRO A 97 11.31 12.56 2.90
CA PRO A 97 12.26 12.85 3.97
C PRO A 97 13.52 11.95 3.93
N ASP A 98 13.44 10.80 3.27
CA ASP A 98 14.56 9.85 3.13
C ASP A 98 15.43 10.10 1.88
N SER A 99 15.24 11.22 1.18
CA SER A 99 16.00 11.54 -0.03
C SER A 99 17.37 12.14 0.29
N THR A 100 18.37 11.88 -0.57
CA THR A 100 19.70 12.43 -0.36
C THR A 100 19.86 13.75 -1.11
N VAL A 101 20.48 14.75 -0.48
CA VAL A 101 20.80 16.02 -1.13
C VAL A 101 21.70 15.77 -2.35
N GLY A 102 21.32 16.33 -3.49
CA GLY A 102 22.00 16.10 -4.77
C GLY A 102 21.38 14.98 -5.62
N ASP A 103 20.41 14.23 -5.11
CA ASP A 103 19.70 13.24 -5.92
C ASP A 103 18.95 13.91 -7.07
N VAL A 104 19.15 13.40 -8.28
CA VAL A 104 18.48 13.85 -9.51
C VAL A 104 17.67 12.69 -10.08
N LYS A 105 16.35 12.89 -10.22
CA LYS A 105 15.44 11.87 -10.75
C LYS A 105 14.47 12.50 -11.75
N ARG A 106 14.07 11.74 -12.78
CA ARG A 106 12.94 12.13 -13.65
C ARG A 106 11.65 12.02 -12.84
N ALA A 107 10.83 13.06 -12.93
CA ALA A 107 9.63 13.18 -12.12
C ALA A 107 8.49 13.85 -12.90
N GLN A 108 7.27 13.63 -12.42
CA GLN A 108 6.07 14.31 -12.84
C GLN A 108 5.58 15.22 -11.72
N LEU A 109 5.36 16.49 -12.05
CA LEU A 109 4.72 17.43 -11.13
C LEU A 109 3.21 17.19 -11.14
N ALA A 110 2.64 16.95 -9.97
CA ALA A 110 1.19 16.79 -9.81
C ALA A 110 0.46 18.04 -10.35
N PRO A 111 -0.77 17.91 -10.89
CA PRO A 111 -1.53 19.05 -11.42
C PRO A 111 -1.73 20.20 -10.41
N GLN A 112 -1.78 19.87 -9.12
CA GLN A 112 -1.89 20.83 -8.02
C GLN A 112 -0.59 21.62 -7.77
N GLY A 113 0.55 21.12 -8.28
CA GLY A 113 1.84 21.81 -8.23
C GLY A 113 2.57 21.75 -6.88
N GLU A 114 2.09 20.92 -5.95
CA GLU A 114 2.61 20.82 -4.58
C GLU A 114 3.62 19.68 -4.40
N ARG A 115 3.55 18.64 -5.25
CA ARG A 115 4.36 17.43 -5.13
C ARG A 115 4.86 16.95 -6.49
N ALA A 116 6.11 16.49 -6.54
CA ALA A 116 6.67 15.77 -7.67
C ALA A 116 6.84 14.29 -7.32
N VAL A 117 6.50 13.40 -8.26
CA VAL A 117 6.60 11.94 -8.08
C VAL A 117 7.56 11.39 -9.13
N ALA A 118 8.46 10.48 -8.73
CA ALA A 118 9.37 9.81 -9.65
C ALA A 118 8.60 9.07 -10.76
N THR A 119 9.15 9.03 -11.97
CA THR A 119 8.53 8.33 -13.09
C THR A 119 9.17 6.97 -13.38
N GLY A 120 8.50 6.17 -14.20
CA GLY A 120 9.00 4.87 -14.65
C GLY A 120 8.73 3.74 -13.65
N ALA A 121 9.56 2.69 -13.69
CA ALA A 121 9.33 1.48 -12.90
C ALA A 121 9.30 1.78 -11.38
N VAL A 122 10.16 2.67 -10.90
CA VAL A 122 10.24 3.05 -9.48
C VAL A 122 8.96 3.75 -9.02
N GLY A 123 8.52 4.78 -9.76
CA GLY A 123 7.28 5.48 -9.48
C GLY A 123 6.04 4.59 -9.55
N LEU A 124 6.01 3.69 -10.53
CA LEU A 124 4.91 2.73 -10.70
C LEU A 124 4.86 1.73 -9.55
N LEU A 125 6.01 1.17 -9.14
CA LEU A 125 6.09 0.26 -8.00
C LEU A 125 5.65 0.95 -6.71
N ALA A 126 6.10 2.19 -6.48
CA ALA A 126 5.66 3.00 -5.34
C ALA A 126 4.14 3.20 -5.35
N ALA A 127 3.55 3.54 -6.50
CA ALA A 127 2.10 3.72 -6.65
C ALA A 127 1.30 2.39 -6.49
N LEU A 128 1.91 1.24 -6.77
CA LEU A 128 1.27 -0.08 -6.64
C LEU A 128 1.27 -0.64 -5.21
N THR A 129 1.97 -0.01 -4.26
CA THR A 129 2.02 -0.44 -2.85
C THR A 129 0.61 -0.56 -2.25
N MET A 130 -0.23 0.47 -2.42
CA MET A 130 -1.60 0.51 -1.91
C MET A 130 -2.53 -0.52 -2.59
N PRO A 131 -2.52 -0.67 -3.93
CA PRO A 131 -3.22 -1.75 -4.60
C PRO A 131 -2.83 -3.15 -4.11
N PHE A 132 -1.54 -3.41 -3.86
CA PHE A 132 -1.12 -4.69 -3.31
C PHE A 132 -1.68 -4.95 -1.92
N LEU A 133 -1.80 -3.93 -1.05
CA LEU A 133 -2.52 -4.07 0.23
C LEU A 133 -3.97 -4.49 0.01
N GLY A 134 -4.66 -3.88 -0.95
CA GLY A 134 -6.03 -4.25 -1.33
C GLY A 134 -6.15 -5.72 -1.76
N VAL A 135 -5.22 -6.23 -2.57
CA VAL A 135 -5.17 -7.65 -2.96
C VAL A 135 -5.02 -8.57 -1.74
N GLY A 136 -4.15 -8.21 -0.81
CA GLY A 136 -3.91 -9.00 0.41
C GLY A 136 -5.17 -9.11 1.28
N VAL A 137 -5.91 -7.99 1.42
CA VAL A 137 -7.18 -7.93 2.14
C VAL A 137 -8.26 -8.77 1.45
N LEU A 138 -8.33 -8.73 0.11
CA LEU A 138 -9.35 -9.45 -0.67
C LEU A 138 -9.04 -10.94 -0.89
N GLY A 139 -7.79 -11.38 -0.73
CA GLY A 139 -7.36 -12.74 -1.05
C GLY A 139 -8.16 -13.85 -0.36
N PHE A 140 -8.67 -13.60 0.84
CA PHE A 140 -9.46 -14.57 1.62
C PHE A 140 -10.98 -14.46 1.43
N VAL A 141 -11.47 -13.47 0.67
CA VAL A 141 -12.93 -13.28 0.44
C VAL A 141 -13.60 -14.54 -0.13
N PRO A 142 -13.02 -15.24 -1.14
CA PRO A 142 -13.63 -16.46 -1.68
C PRO A 142 -13.76 -17.56 -0.63
N TYR A 143 -12.78 -17.68 0.28
CA TYR A 143 -12.81 -18.67 1.35
C TYR A 143 -13.93 -18.38 2.36
N VAL A 144 -14.07 -17.12 2.78
CA VAL A 144 -15.12 -16.71 3.72
C VAL A 144 -16.50 -16.85 3.08
N PHE A 145 -16.63 -16.54 1.79
CA PHE A 145 -17.88 -16.74 1.05
C PHE A 145 -18.30 -18.22 1.03
N LEU A 146 -17.37 -19.14 0.72
CA LEU A 146 -17.64 -20.57 0.79
C LEU A 146 -17.98 -21.06 2.21
N TYR A 147 -17.36 -20.45 3.23
CA TYR A 147 -17.67 -20.75 4.63
C TYR A 147 -19.09 -20.36 5.01
N VAL A 148 -19.53 -19.15 4.64
CA VAL A 148 -20.89 -18.66 4.91
C VAL A 148 -21.95 -19.50 4.18
N LEU A 149 -21.69 -19.90 2.94
CA LEU A 149 -22.57 -20.77 2.18
C LEU A 149 -22.54 -22.25 2.63
N ARG A 150 -21.73 -22.60 3.63
CA ARG A 150 -21.49 -23.98 4.10
C ARG A 150 -21.06 -24.95 2.99
N VAL A 151 -20.51 -24.44 1.90
CA VAL A 151 -20.03 -25.26 0.78
C VAL A 151 -18.67 -25.85 1.16
N ARG A 152 -18.62 -27.18 1.30
CA ARG A 152 -17.38 -27.89 1.72
C ARG A 152 -16.41 -28.14 0.57
N ARG A 153 -16.92 -28.23 -0.67
CA ARG A 153 -16.13 -28.51 -1.87
C ARG A 153 -15.34 -27.26 -2.28
N GLY A 154 -14.04 -27.40 -2.52
CA GLY A 154 -13.18 -26.30 -3.00
C GLY A 154 -12.55 -25.41 -1.93
N ARG A 155 -12.87 -25.57 -0.63
CA ARG A 155 -12.30 -24.73 0.44
C ARG A 155 -10.77 -24.78 0.52
N ARG A 156 -10.17 -25.96 0.31
CA ARG A 156 -8.70 -26.12 0.28
C ARG A 156 -8.07 -25.31 -0.85
N PHE A 157 -8.68 -25.34 -2.04
CA PHE A 157 -8.20 -24.58 -3.19
C PHE A 157 -8.29 -23.07 -2.93
N THR A 158 -9.39 -22.57 -2.36
CA THR A 158 -9.51 -21.15 -2.03
C THR A 158 -8.56 -20.68 -0.94
N VAL A 159 -8.20 -21.55 0.02
CA VAL A 159 -7.17 -21.22 1.02
C VAL A 159 -5.81 -21.14 0.34
N ILE A 160 -5.44 -22.12 -0.49
CA ILE A 160 -4.17 -22.11 -1.22
C ILE A 160 -4.07 -20.85 -2.09
N LEU A 161 -5.11 -20.55 -2.86
CA LEU A 161 -5.17 -19.36 -3.71
C LEU A 161 -5.09 -18.08 -2.87
N GLY A 162 -5.84 -17.99 -1.77
CA GLY A 162 -5.81 -16.84 -0.86
C GLY A 162 -4.44 -16.64 -0.24
N SER A 163 -3.80 -17.70 0.25
CA SER A 163 -2.44 -17.67 0.79
C SER A 163 -1.41 -17.22 -0.26
N LEU A 164 -1.51 -17.73 -1.50
CA LEU A 164 -0.63 -17.30 -2.59
C LEU A 164 -0.84 -15.82 -2.92
N LEU A 165 -2.09 -15.35 -3.00
CA LEU A 165 -2.40 -13.95 -3.24
C LEU A 165 -1.89 -13.04 -2.12
N THR A 166 -2.01 -13.46 -0.86
CA THR A 166 -1.47 -12.72 0.29
C THR A 166 0.06 -12.70 0.26
N ALA A 167 0.72 -13.80 -0.10
CA ALA A 167 2.17 -13.85 -0.23
C ALA A 167 2.67 -12.90 -1.33
N VAL A 168 2.02 -12.92 -2.51
CA VAL A 168 2.33 -12.02 -3.63
C VAL A 168 2.06 -10.56 -3.25
N SER A 169 0.94 -10.29 -2.57
CA SER A 169 0.60 -8.98 -2.03
C SER A 169 1.69 -8.47 -1.07
N LEU A 170 2.16 -9.30 -0.14
CA LEU A 170 3.22 -8.93 0.80
C LEU A 170 4.52 -8.56 0.07
N VAL A 171 4.94 -9.38 -0.91
CA VAL A 171 6.12 -9.09 -1.73
C VAL A 171 5.94 -7.79 -2.52
N GLY A 172 4.76 -7.57 -3.10
CA GLY A 172 4.43 -6.34 -3.83
C GLY A 172 4.47 -5.10 -2.94
N VAL A 173 3.96 -5.18 -1.70
CA VAL A 173 4.02 -4.09 -0.72
C VAL A 173 5.47 -3.78 -0.35
N VAL A 174 6.28 -4.80 -0.03
CA VAL A 174 7.69 -4.60 0.31
C VAL A 174 8.45 -3.99 -0.87
N THR A 175 8.22 -4.48 -2.09
CA THR A 175 8.89 -3.97 -3.30
C THR A 175 8.48 -2.53 -3.60
N GLY A 176 7.19 -2.21 -3.50
CA GLY A 176 6.69 -0.85 -3.69
C GLY A 176 7.18 0.12 -2.62
N MET A 177 7.29 -0.34 -1.38
CA MET A 177 7.87 0.41 -0.28
C MET A 177 9.35 0.71 -0.55
N VAL A 178 10.15 -0.30 -0.90
CA VAL A 178 11.57 -0.10 -1.26
C VAL A 178 11.70 0.88 -2.43
N ALA A 179 10.87 0.75 -3.46
CA ALA A 179 10.89 1.68 -4.60
C ALA A 179 10.51 3.12 -4.21
N ALA A 180 9.62 3.30 -3.22
CA ALA A 180 9.29 4.63 -2.71
C ALA A 180 10.45 5.29 -1.94
N TYR A 181 11.36 4.48 -1.39
CA TYR A 181 12.48 4.93 -0.55
C TYR A 181 13.86 4.83 -1.23
N SER A 182 13.97 4.28 -2.44
CA SER A 182 15.19 4.21 -3.25
C SER A 182 15.36 5.42 -4.16
#